data_AF-E9I0X4-F1
#
_entry.id   AF-E9I0X4-F1
#
_cell.length_a   1.000
_cell.length_b   1.000
_cell.length_c   1.000
_cell.angle_alpha   90.00
_cell.angle_beta   90.00
_cell.angle_gamma   90.00
#
_symmetry.space_group_name_H-M   'P 1'
#
loop_
_entity.id
_entity.type
_entity.pdbx_description
1 polymer ?
#
loop_
_entity_poly.entity_id
_entity_poly.type
_entity_poly.pdbx_seq_one_letter_code
_entity_poly.pdbx_strand_id
1 'polypeptide(L)'
;MSEEQRQKESEVVQEFKLEQDNELRFEVESKEKVTLEALLVQWQLNVLGPADVEEGFSQVCPLIYHYGYKEPGSNVMLYNLLVTKLAQTVAERMEANRQSRRENAVSGVIINTCGWVKGQGYQMLIHAAKAFEVDLIIVLDQERRYNELVRDLPETVKVVFQPKSGGVCFHAC
;
A
#
# COMPACT_ATOMS: atom_id res chain seq x y z
N MET A 1 -4.85 52.10 18.87
CA MET A 1 -3.56 52.30 18.19
C MET A 1 -2.62 51.24 18.79
N SER A 2 -2.72 49.98 18.34
CA SER A 2 -1.96 49.38 17.21
C SER A 2 -0.51 49.10 17.66
N GLU A 3 0.18 47.97 17.46
CA GLU A 3 0.10 46.72 16.69
C GLU A 3 1.20 45.80 17.32
N GLU A 4 0.95 44.54 17.69
CA GLU A 4 1.30 43.32 16.93
C GLU A 4 2.80 43.08 16.64
N GLN A 5 3.45 42.10 17.30
CA GLN A 5 4.52 41.19 16.81
C GLN A 5 4.62 39.99 17.79
N ARG A 6 3.94 38.84 17.62
CA ARG A 6 4.12 37.68 16.71
C ARG A 6 5.47 36.91 16.84
N GLN A 7 5.40 35.82 17.62
CA GLN A 7 6.06 34.50 17.56
C GLN A 7 7.44 34.29 16.90
N LYS A 8 8.28 33.54 17.61
CA LYS A 8 9.15 32.48 17.06
C LYS A 8 9.25 31.32 18.07
N GLU A 9 8.30 30.39 18.01
CA GLU A 9 8.53 29.03 18.52
C GLU A 9 9.29 28.27 17.44
N SER A 10 10.50 27.81 17.78
CA SER A 10 11.32 26.98 16.91
C SER A 10 10.68 25.61 16.76
N GLU A 11 10.36 25.21 15.53
CA GLU A 11 9.94 23.85 15.20
C GLU A 11 10.98 22.84 15.71
N VAL A 12 10.55 21.94 16.60
CA VAL A 12 11.36 20.82 17.06
C VAL A 12 11.39 19.79 15.93
N VAL A 13 12.43 19.88 15.10
CA VAL A 13 12.71 18.86 14.08
C VAL A 13 13.32 17.66 14.79
N GLN A 14 12.59 16.55 14.85
CA GLN A 14 13.13 15.26 15.27
C GLN A 14 13.84 14.60 14.09
N GLU A 15 15.17 14.64 14.11
CA GLU A 15 16.01 13.91 13.17
C GLU A 15 16.14 12.45 13.60
N PHE A 16 15.53 11.53 12.85
CA PHE A 16 15.69 10.09 13.04
C PHE A 16 16.85 9.57 12.19
N LYS A 17 17.95 9.17 12.83
CA LYS A 17 19.02 8.38 12.22
C LYS A 17 18.62 6.90 12.24
N LEU A 18 18.38 6.32 11.07
CA LEU A 18 18.20 4.88 10.94
C LEU A 18 19.55 4.16 11.16
N GLU A 19 19.58 3.22 12.11
CA GLU A 19 20.71 2.31 12.31
C GLU A 19 20.73 1.20 11.25
N GLN A 20 21.94 0.66 11.02
CA GLN A 20 22.31 -0.13 9.84
C GLN A 20 21.62 -1.50 9.72
N ASP A 21 20.90 -1.94 10.76
CA ASP A 21 20.34 -3.30 10.89
C ASP A 21 18.81 -3.38 10.75
N ASN A 22 18.14 -2.31 10.31
CA ASN A 22 16.72 -2.35 10.00
C ASN A 22 16.49 -2.93 8.59
N GLU A 23 16.54 -4.25 8.48
CA GLU A 23 16.27 -4.95 7.22
C GLU A 23 14.78 -5.00 6.88
N LEU A 24 14.43 -4.53 5.67
CA LEU A 24 13.15 -4.79 5.02
C LEU A 24 13.12 -6.25 4.52
N ARG A 25 12.23 -7.07 5.08
CA ARG A 25 12.05 -8.47 4.66
C ARG A 25 10.68 -8.68 4.03
N PHE A 26 10.67 -9.45 2.94
CA PHE A 26 9.48 -9.86 2.18
C PHE A 26 9.09 -11.27 2.62
N GLU A 27 7.86 -11.44 3.09
CA GLU A 27 7.29 -12.77 3.33
C GLU A 27 6.59 -13.27 2.05
N VAL A 28 6.86 -14.52 1.69
CA VAL A 28 6.13 -15.27 0.66
C VAL A 28 5.34 -16.32 1.38
N GLU A 29 4.03 -16.11 1.52
CA GLU A 29 3.13 -17.12 2.05
C GLU A 29 2.53 -17.92 0.89
N SER A 30 2.80 -19.23 0.87
CA SER A 30 2.10 -20.19 0.02
C SER A 30 1.03 -20.91 0.84
N LYS A 31 -0.25 -20.80 0.46
CA LYS A 31 -1.12 -21.94 0.10
C LYS A 31 -2.56 -21.53 -0.28
N GLU A 32 -2.91 -21.92 -1.50
CA GLU A 32 -4.24 -22.31 -2.02
C GLU A 32 -5.41 -21.32 -2.16
N LYS A 33 -5.33 -20.07 -1.67
CA LYS A 33 -6.38 -19.06 -1.90
C LYS A 33 -5.75 -17.69 -2.18
N VAL A 34 -6.34 -16.93 -3.10
CA VAL A 34 -6.01 -15.50 -3.26
C VAL A 34 -6.93 -14.72 -2.35
N THR A 35 -6.42 -14.34 -1.17
CA THR A 35 -7.01 -13.29 -0.34
C THR A 35 -6.51 -11.95 -0.86
N LEU A 36 -7.43 -11.06 -1.23
CA LEU A 36 -7.08 -9.65 -1.41
C LEU A 36 -7.02 -9.03 -0.02
N GLU A 37 -5.82 -8.99 0.54
CA GLU A 37 -5.56 -8.33 1.81
C GLU A 37 -5.14 -6.90 1.51
N ALA A 38 -6.03 -5.93 1.76
CA ALA A 38 -5.54 -4.63 2.17
C ALA A 38 -5.36 -4.70 3.68
N LEU A 39 -4.13 -4.50 4.15
CA LEU A 39 -3.86 -4.22 5.56
C LEU A 39 -4.47 -2.86 5.90
N LEU A 40 -5.77 -2.88 6.16
CA LEU A 40 -6.51 -1.76 6.70
C LEU A 40 -6.56 -1.94 8.19
N VAL A 41 -5.48 -1.47 8.82
CA VAL A 41 -5.44 -1.28 10.25
C VAL A 41 -6.60 -0.34 10.61
N GLN A 42 -7.67 -0.91 11.17
CA GLN A 42 -8.68 -0.11 11.86
C GLN A 42 -8.99 -0.68 13.23
N TRP A 43 -8.77 0.20 14.21
CA TRP A 43 -9.30 0.26 15.57
C TRP A 43 -8.96 -0.90 16.50
N GLN A 44 -7.70 -0.95 16.92
CA GLN A 44 -7.29 -0.42 18.23
C GLN A 44 -5.78 -0.22 18.21
N LEU A 45 -5.32 1.02 18.45
CA LEU A 45 -3.91 1.38 18.66
C LEU A 45 -2.86 0.74 17.73
N ASN A 46 -2.27 1.56 16.86
CA ASN A 46 -0.92 1.36 16.33
C ASN A 46 -0.77 0.18 15.36
N VAL A 47 0.22 0.28 14.48
CA VAL A 47 1.08 -0.88 14.26
C VAL A 47 1.62 -1.21 15.66
N LEU A 48 1.01 -2.16 16.38
CA LEU A 48 1.28 -2.42 17.82
C LEU A 48 2.75 -2.71 18.10
N GLY A 49 3.50 -3.08 17.06
CA GLY A 49 4.93 -3.21 17.04
C GLY A 49 5.38 -3.58 15.63
N PRO A 50 6.69 -3.68 15.39
CA PRO A 50 7.20 -4.32 14.18
C PRO A 50 6.56 -5.69 13.97
N ALA A 51 6.53 -6.17 12.72
CA ALA A 51 6.17 -7.55 12.43
C ALA A 51 7.03 -8.49 13.28
N ASP A 52 6.41 -9.54 13.81
CA ASP A 52 7.17 -10.60 14.46
C ASP A 52 8.04 -11.32 13.42
N VAL A 53 9.22 -11.78 13.83
CA VAL A 53 10.19 -12.38 12.90
C VAL A 53 9.70 -13.72 12.35
N GLU A 54 8.87 -14.45 13.10
CA GLU A 54 8.33 -15.75 12.71
C GLU A 54 6.85 -15.66 12.32
N GLU A 55 6.04 -14.90 13.06
CA GLU A 55 4.58 -14.83 12.88
C GLU A 55 4.10 -13.69 11.98
N GLY A 56 4.97 -12.75 11.60
CA GLY A 56 4.64 -11.64 10.72
C GLY A 56 3.72 -10.59 11.36
N PHE A 57 2.78 -10.05 10.57
CA PHE A 57 1.82 -9.04 11.05
C PHE A 57 0.63 -9.67 11.78
N SER A 58 0.23 -9.04 12.90
CA SER A 58 -0.97 -9.44 13.64
C SER A 58 -2.23 -9.38 12.75
N GLN A 59 -2.93 -10.51 12.61
CA GLN A 59 -4.19 -10.61 11.85
C GLN A 59 -5.42 -10.29 12.70
N VAL A 60 -5.34 -9.35 13.64
CA VAL A 60 -6.50 -8.97 14.45
C VAL A 60 -7.46 -8.11 13.60
N CYS A 61 -8.67 -8.63 13.36
CA CYS A 61 -9.77 -7.97 12.64
C CYS A 61 -9.43 -7.45 11.22
N PRO A 62 -8.99 -8.33 10.29
CA PRO A 62 -8.70 -7.93 8.92
C PRO A 62 -9.99 -7.58 8.15
N LEU A 63 -9.89 -6.62 7.22
CA LEU A 63 -10.94 -6.41 6.22
C LEU A 63 -10.70 -7.33 5.04
N ILE A 64 -11.59 -8.32 4.86
CA ILE A 64 -11.44 -9.36 3.83
C ILE A 64 -12.61 -9.34 2.86
N TYR A 65 -12.29 -9.37 1.57
CA TYR A 65 -13.26 -9.63 0.50
C TYR A 65 -12.96 -10.98 -0.17
N HIS A 66 -13.98 -11.84 -0.25
CA HIS A 66 -13.82 -13.16 -0.84
C HIS A 66 -14.02 -13.12 -2.37
N TYR A 67 -12.95 -13.41 -3.11
CA TYR A 67 -12.98 -13.43 -4.58
C TYR A 67 -13.47 -14.75 -5.17
N GLY A 68 -13.10 -15.89 -4.56
CA GLY A 68 -13.57 -17.23 -4.97
C GLY A 68 -12.80 -17.90 -6.11
N TYR A 69 -11.81 -17.23 -6.71
CA TYR A 69 -10.92 -17.81 -7.73
C TYR A 69 -9.44 -17.68 -7.34
N LYS A 70 -8.60 -18.56 -7.91
CA LYS A 70 -7.14 -18.55 -7.71
C LYS A 70 -6.43 -17.54 -8.60
N GLU A 71 -7.04 -17.17 -9.71
CA GLU A 71 -6.43 -16.27 -10.68
C GLU A 71 -7.32 -15.04 -10.89
N PRO A 72 -6.76 -13.83 -10.86
CA PRO A 72 -7.50 -12.59 -11.13
C PRO A 72 -8.15 -12.58 -12.53
N GLY A 73 -7.59 -13.34 -13.48
CA GLY A 73 -8.12 -13.50 -14.83
C GLY A 73 -9.39 -14.34 -14.93
N SER A 74 -9.71 -15.17 -13.92
CA SER A 74 -10.91 -16.01 -13.96
C SER A 74 -12.19 -15.19 -14.01
N ASN A 75 -12.22 -14.05 -13.34
CA ASN A 75 -13.34 -13.10 -13.38
C ASN A 75 -12.85 -11.68 -13.09
N VAL A 76 -12.40 -10.98 -14.14
CA VAL A 76 -11.83 -9.64 -14.01
C VAL A 76 -12.85 -8.60 -13.57
N MET A 77 -14.12 -8.76 -13.98
CA MET A 77 -15.19 -7.85 -13.56
C MET A 77 -15.40 -7.91 -12.04
N LEU A 78 -15.49 -9.12 -11.49
CA LEU A 78 -15.61 -9.32 -10.05
C LEU A 78 -14.37 -8.80 -9.31
N TYR A 79 -13.17 -9.06 -9.83
CA TYR A 79 -11.93 -8.57 -9.22
C TYR A 79 -11.94 -7.05 -9.10
N ASN A 80 -12.22 -6.36 -10.20
CA ASN A 80 -12.26 -4.89 -10.22
C ASN A 80 -13.35 -4.33 -9.30
N LEU A 81 -14.51 -5.00 -9.22
CA LEU A 81 -15.57 -4.63 -8.27
C LEU A 81 -15.09 -4.73 -6.82
N LEU A 82 -14.42 -5.82 -6.47
CA LEU A 82 -13.89 -6.02 -5.11
C LEU A 82 -12.80 -5.01 -4.78
N VAL A 83 -11.89 -4.73 -5.72
CA VAL A 83 -10.86 -3.69 -5.56
C VAL A 83 -11.49 -2.31 -5.32
N THR A 84 -12.51 -1.94 -6.10
CA THR A 84 -13.23 -0.66 -5.89
C THR A 84 -13.92 -0.63 -4.53
N LYS A 85 -14.57 -1.73 -4.12
CA LYS A 85 -15.22 -1.80 -2.80
C LYS A 85 -14.24 -1.71 -1.66
N LEU A 86 -13.10 -2.37 -1.79
CA LEU A 86 -12.00 -2.30 -0.86
C LEU A 86 -11.52 -0.85 -0.72
N ALA A 87 -11.20 -0.20 -1.84
CA ALA A 87 -10.75 1.20 -1.84
C ALA A 87 -11.78 2.17 -1.23
N GLN A 88 -13.07 1.99 -1.50
CA GLN A 88 -14.14 2.78 -0.88
C GLN A 88 -14.13 2.63 0.65
N THR A 89 -14.11 1.40 1.15
CA THR A 89 -14.07 1.16 2.59
C THR A 89 -12.77 1.68 3.21
N VAL A 90 -11.63 1.62 2.51
CA VAL A 90 -10.37 2.23 2.97
C VAL A 90 -10.53 3.73 3.17
N ALA A 91 -11.07 4.42 2.17
CA ALA A 91 -11.23 5.87 2.20
C ALA A 91 -12.19 6.29 3.32
N GLU A 92 -13.34 5.62 3.46
CA GLU A 92 -14.29 5.85 4.55
C GLU A 92 -13.64 5.68 5.93
N ARG A 93 -12.82 4.62 6.08
CA ARG A 93 -12.09 4.34 7.31
C ARG A 93 -11.02 5.39 7.62
N MET A 94 -10.29 5.85 6.61
CA MET A 94 -9.31 6.93 6.75
C MET A 94 -9.98 8.23 7.18
N GLU A 95 -11.11 8.57 6.58
CA GLU A 95 -11.84 9.81 6.89
C GLU A 95 -12.42 9.79 8.32
N ALA A 96 -13.01 8.66 8.73
CA ALA A 96 -13.49 8.48 10.10
C ALA A 96 -12.37 8.61 11.15
N ASN A 97 -11.16 8.16 10.80
CA ASN A 97 -9.98 8.27 11.67
C ASN A 97 -9.47 9.72 11.76
N ARG A 98 -9.51 10.49 10.66
CA ARG A 98 -9.16 11.92 10.64
C ARG A 98 -10.05 12.73 11.58
N GLN A 99 -11.34 12.42 11.61
CA GLN A 99 -12.31 13.15 12.45
C GLN A 99 -12.20 12.82 13.94
N SER A 100 -11.68 11.63 14.28
CA SER A 100 -11.72 11.09 15.65
C SER A 100 -10.45 11.31 16.46
N ARG A 101 -9.31 11.66 15.83
CA ARG A 101 -8.04 11.88 16.52
C ARG A 101 -7.62 13.35 16.54
N ARG A 102 -7.38 13.89 17.74
CA ARG A 102 -6.55 15.10 17.95
C ARG A 102 -5.13 14.78 17.50
N GLU A 103 -4.59 15.62 16.62
CA GLU A 103 -3.18 15.75 16.22
C GLU A 103 -2.50 14.47 15.66
N ASN A 104 -2.31 14.46 14.34
CA ASN A 104 -1.14 13.89 13.64
C ASN A 104 -0.96 12.37 13.46
N ALA A 105 -1.94 11.51 13.71
CA ALA A 105 -1.83 10.10 13.31
C ALA A 105 -2.40 9.84 11.90
N VAL A 106 -1.74 10.35 10.86
CA VAL A 106 -2.08 10.03 9.45
C VAL A 106 -1.24 8.85 8.99
N SER A 107 -1.76 7.63 9.14
CA SER A 107 -1.16 6.44 8.52
C SER A 107 -1.61 6.34 7.06
N GLY A 108 -0.68 6.11 6.15
CA GLY A 108 -0.97 5.77 4.74
C GLY A 108 -1.38 4.30 4.58
N VAL A 109 -1.48 3.85 3.33
CA VAL A 109 -1.76 2.46 2.95
C VAL A 109 -0.68 1.94 2.01
N ILE A 110 -0.24 0.70 2.26
CA ILE A 110 0.67 -0.05 1.40
C ILE A 110 -0.15 -1.12 0.69
N ILE A 111 -0.06 -1.17 -0.64
CA ILE A 111 -0.85 -2.08 -1.48
C ILE A 111 0.08 -3.04 -2.19
N ASN A 112 -0.03 -4.33 -1.86
CA ASN A 112 0.62 -5.38 -2.63
C ASN A 112 -0.28 -5.81 -3.79
N THR A 113 0.30 -5.98 -4.98
CA THR A 113 -0.43 -6.35 -6.19
C THR A 113 0.01 -7.72 -6.71
N CYS A 114 -0.86 -8.38 -7.47
CA CYS A 114 -0.50 -9.65 -8.12
C CYS A 114 0.50 -9.45 -9.28
N GLY A 115 1.25 -10.50 -9.63
CA GLY A 115 2.28 -10.47 -10.68
C GLY A 115 1.76 -10.43 -12.13
N TRP A 116 0.45 -10.32 -12.35
CA TRP A 116 -0.12 -10.27 -13.70
C TRP A 116 -0.05 -8.86 -14.28
N VAL A 117 1.08 -8.55 -14.91
CA VAL A 117 1.43 -7.18 -15.32
C VAL A 117 1.24 -6.91 -16.82
N LYS A 118 0.61 -7.82 -17.58
CA LYS A 118 0.45 -7.73 -19.04
C LYS A 118 -1.03 -7.74 -19.45
N GLY A 119 -1.34 -7.08 -20.57
CA GLY A 119 -2.67 -7.11 -21.17
C GLY A 119 -3.75 -6.65 -20.20
N GLN A 120 -4.73 -7.51 -19.93
CA GLN A 120 -5.82 -7.21 -19.00
C GLN A 120 -5.32 -6.98 -17.56
N GLY A 121 -4.29 -7.70 -17.12
CA GLY A 121 -3.68 -7.49 -15.81
C GLY A 121 -3.09 -6.08 -15.63
N TYR A 122 -2.52 -5.51 -16.69
CA TYR A 122 -2.06 -4.12 -16.68
C TYR A 122 -3.23 -3.13 -16.48
N GLN A 123 -4.36 -3.37 -17.15
CA GLN A 123 -5.56 -2.54 -16.97
C GLN A 123 -6.10 -2.64 -15.53
N MET A 124 -5.97 -3.80 -14.88
CA MET A 124 -6.35 -4.00 -13.49
C MET A 124 -5.43 -3.21 -12.53
N LEU A 125 -4.13 -3.13 -12.82
CA LEU A 125 -3.19 -2.30 -12.05
C LEU A 125 -3.54 -0.81 -12.16
N ILE A 126 -3.85 -0.33 -13.38
CA ILE A 126 -4.29 1.05 -13.58
C ILE A 126 -5.63 1.31 -12.86
N HIS A 127 -6.56 0.36 -12.91
CA HIS A 127 -7.82 0.45 -12.16
C HIS A 127 -7.58 0.54 -10.66
N ALA A 128 -6.71 -0.29 -10.09
CA ALA A 128 -6.36 -0.24 -8.68
C ALA A 128 -5.70 1.10 -8.29
N ALA A 129 -4.72 1.57 -9.08
CA ALA A 129 -4.06 2.86 -8.84
C ALA A 129 -5.07 4.03 -8.80
N LYS A 130 -6.06 4.01 -9.70
CA LYS A 130 -7.14 5.02 -9.73
C LYS A 130 -8.12 4.87 -8.58
N ALA A 131 -8.56 3.65 -8.29
CA ALA A 131 -9.54 3.38 -7.24
C ALA A 131 -9.02 3.77 -5.85
N PHE A 132 -7.72 3.56 -5.60
CA PHE A 132 -7.05 3.91 -4.36
C PHE A 132 -6.44 5.31 -4.34
N GLU A 133 -6.51 6.07 -5.43
CA GLU A 133 -5.92 7.40 -5.56
C GLU A 133 -4.46 7.44 -5.08
N VAL A 134 -3.63 6.54 -5.58
CA VAL A 134 -2.26 6.33 -5.07
C VAL A 134 -1.33 7.50 -5.40
N ASP A 135 -0.52 7.92 -4.42
CA ASP A 135 0.50 8.97 -4.61
C ASP A 135 1.84 8.43 -5.14
N LEU A 136 2.19 7.18 -4.81
CA LEU A 136 3.49 6.57 -5.10
C LEU A 136 3.32 5.13 -5.60
N ILE A 137 3.96 4.81 -6.72
CA ILE A 137 4.05 3.45 -7.26
C ILE A 137 5.53 3.04 -7.34
N ILE A 138 5.83 1.90 -6.75
CA ILE A 138 7.17 1.30 -6.77
C ILE A 138 7.15 0.11 -7.74
N VAL A 139 7.91 0.21 -8.82
CA VAL A 139 8.09 -0.84 -9.82
C VAL A 139 9.37 -1.61 -9.51
N LEU A 140 9.22 -2.91 -9.24
CA LEU A 140 10.33 -3.80 -8.94
C LEU A 140 10.82 -4.51 -10.21
N ASP A 141 12.10 -4.33 -10.55
CA ASP A 141 12.87 -5.13 -11.52
C ASP A 141 12.33 -5.18 -12.97
N GLN A 142 11.38 -4.31 -13.31
CA GLN A 142 10.73 -4.30 -14.62
C GLN A 142 10.67 -2.92 -15.28
N GLU A 143 11.77 -2.52 -15.92
CA GLU A 143 11.91 -1.21 -16.59
C GLU A 143 10.82 -0.94 -17.65
N ARG A 144 10.43 -1.96 -18.40
CA ARG A 144 9.36 -1.82 -19.41
C ARG A 144 8.04 -1.37 -18.77
N ARG A 145 7.72 -1.86 -17.56
CA ARG A 145 6.49 -1.44 -16.85
C ARG A 145 6.63 -0.05 -16.27
N TYR A 146 7.80 0.29 -15.75
CA TYR A 146 8.08 1.65 -15.28
C TYR A 146 7.77 2.67 -16.38
N ASN A 147 8.29 2.47 -17.59
CA ASN A 147 8.05 3.39 -18.70
C ASN A 147 6.58 3.45 -19.15
N GLU A 148 5.87 2.32 -19.13
CA GLU A 148 4.43 2.28 -19.43
C GLU A 148 3.61 3.05 -18.39
N LEU A 149 3.90 2.85 -17.10
CA LEU A 149 3.21 3.52 -16.00
C LEU A 149 3.47 5.03 -15.99
N VAL A 150 4.72 5.45 -16.23
CA VAL A 150 5.08 6.87 -16.34
C VAL A 150 4.33 7.55 -17.50
N ARG A 151 4.09 6.83 -18.60
CA ARG A 151 3.36 7.38 -19.75
C ARG A 151 1.86 7.45 -19.51
N ASP A 152 1.29 6.43 -18.87
CA ASP A 152 -0.16 6.24 -18.81
C ASP A 152 -0.81 6.83 -17.54
N LEU A 153 -0.02 7.14 -16.49
CA LEU A 153 -0.49 7.77 -15.25
C LEU A 153 -0.28 9.29 -15.25
N PRO A 154 -1.11 10.03 -14.50
CA PRO A 154 -0.95 11.47 -14.37
C PRO A 154 0.32 11.82 -13.57
N GLU A 155 0.89 13.00 -13.81
CA GLU A 155 2.11 13.49 -13.15
C GLU A 155 1.98 13.63 -11.62
N THR A 156 0.75 13.63 -11.09
CA THR A 156 0.48 13.62 -9.65
C THR A 156 0.93 12.32 -8.98
N VAL A 157 1.02 11.22 -9.74
CA VAL A 157 1.45 9.92 -9.22
C VAL A 157 2.95 9.75 -9.45
N LYS A 158 3.72 9.67 -8.36
CA LYS A 158 5.16 9.43 -8.44
C LYS A 158 5.44 7.97 -8.75
N VAL A 159 6.12 7.69 -9.84
CA VAL A 159 6.56 6.32 -10.18
C VAL A 159 8.06 6.20 -9.91
N VAL A 160 8.46 5.19 -9.13
CA VAL A 160 9.86 4.90 -8.78
C VAL A 160 10.23 3.49 -9.22
N PHE A 161 11.40 3.34 -9.83
CA PHE A 161 11.96 2.04 -10.17
C PHE A 161 12.94 1.58 -9.08
N GLN A 162 12.87 0.31 -8.69
CA GLN A 162 13.80 -0.31 -7.76
C GLN A 162 14.25 -1.68 -8.29
N PRO A 163 15.56 -2.02 -8.19
CA PRO A 163 16.04 -3.34 -8.55
C PRO A 163 15.55 -4.38 -7.53
N LYS A 164 15.44 -5.63 -7.98
CA LYS A 164 15.17 -6.76 -7.08
C LYS A 164 16.37 -6.98 -6.16
N SER A 165 16.11 -7.36 -4.91
CA SER A 165 17.18 -7.87 -4.04
C SER A 165 17.73 -9.20 -4.61
N GLY A 166 19.05 -9.38 -4.53
CA GLY A 166 19.74 -10.60 -5.02
C GLY A 166 19.33 -11.87 -4.29
N GLY A 167 18.74 -11.76 -3.09
CA GLY A 167 18.24 -12.90 -2.31
C GLY A 167 16.89 -13.44 -2.79
N VAL A 168 16.20 -12.77 -3.74
CA VAL A 168 14.87 -13.20 -4.16
C VAL A 168 14.96 -14.25 -5.26
N CYS A 169 14.69 -15.50 -4.90
CA CYS A 169 14.64 -16.63 -5.83
C CYS A 169 13.38 -16.65 -6.69
N PHE A 170 13.46 -17.29 -7.86
CA PHE A 170 12.30 -17.57 -8.69
C PHE A 170 11.52 -18.74 -8.09
N HIS A 171 10.23 -18.56 -7.83
CA HIS A 171 9.32 -19.64 -7.48
C HIS A 171 8.39 -19.89 -8.66
N ALA A 172 8.50 -21.07 -9.27
CA ALA A 172 7.54 -21.51 -10.26
C ALA A 172 6.29 -21.98 -9.50
N CYS A 173 5.19 -21.23 -9.62
CA CYS A 173 3.86 -21.72 -9.25
C CYS A 173 3.36 -22.74 -10.27
#